data_AF-A0A4R4LW71-F1
#
_entry.id   AF-A0A4R4LW71-F1
#
_cell.length_a   1.000
_cell.length_b   1.000
_cell.length_c   1.000
_cell.angle_alpha   90.00
_cell.angle_beta   90.00
_cell.angle_gamma   90.00
#
_symmetry.space_group_name_H-M   'P 1'
#
loop_
_entity.id
_entity.type
_entity.pdbx_description
1 polymer ?
#
loop_
_entity_poly.entity_id
_entity_poly.type
_entity_poly.pdbx_seq_one_letter_code
_entity_poly.pdbx_strand_id
1 'polypeptide(L)'
;MDVLRLHPRGATLQDQYSGCDEDDGFAYAGRQYRPTSNEESVLAFYRTQALAAGWKLLEENATPIPPVGLVGSASRLCFTKALNDVTGYLSVWFPSDFGDNTTDFSVEVTASHDGSAWC
;
A
#
# COMPACT_ATOMS: atom_id res chain seq x y z
N MET A 1 15.19 -2.63 -7.40
CA MET A 1 14.90 -2.31 -5.98
C MET A 1 13.59 -2.97 -5.60
N ASP A 2 13.52 -3.56 -4.42
CA ASP A 2 12.32 -4.19 -3.85
C ASP A 2 11.51 -3.14 -3.09
N VAL A 3 10.30 -2.81 -3.58
CA VAL A 3 9.49 -1.70 -3.04
C VAL A 3 8.94 -2.00 -1.65
N LEU A 4 8.71 -3.28 -1.31
CA LEU A 4 8.20 -3.69 -0.01
C LEU A 4 9.24 -3.45 1.10
N ARG A 5 10.54 -3.47 0.75
CA ARG A 5 11.63 -3.15 1.68
C ARG A 5 11.91 -1.67 1.82
N LEU A 6 11.30 -0.81 1.01
CA LEU A 6 11.39 0.63 1.21
C LEU A 6 10.56 0.99 2.43
N HIS A 7 11.12 1.78 3.33
CA HIS A 7 10.42 2.37 4.46
C HIS A 7 11.15 3.66 4.89
N PRO A 8 10.45 4.63 5.51
CA PRO A 8 11.09 5.80 6.09
C PRO A 8 12.19 5.40 7.09
N ARG A 9 13.24 6.22 7.19
CA ARG A 9 14.34 5.97 8.13
C ARG A 9 13.80 5.91 9.56
N GLY A 10 14.21 4.87 10.31
CA GLY A 10 13.78 4.67 11.68
C GLY A 10 12.48 3.87 11.83
N ALA A 11 11.74 3.63 10.74
CA ALA A 11 10.60 2.73 10.78
C ALA A 11 11.03 1.29 11.12
N THR A 12 10.23 0.61 11.93
CA THR A 12 10.52 -0.75 12.42
C THR A 12 9.50 -1.74 11.88
N LEU A 13 9.96 -2.86 11.32
CA LEU A 13 9.09 -3.91 10.80
C LEU A 13 8.24 -4.49 11.94
N GLN A 14 6.93 -4.50 11.76
CA GLN A 14 5.98 -5.14 12.68
C GLN A 14 5.51 -6.48 12.14
N ASP A 15 5.28 -6.56 10.82
CA ASP A 15 4.80 -7.78 10.19
C ASP A 15 5.26 -7.89 8.72
N GLN A 16 5.29 -9.13 8.21
CA GLN A 16 5.54 -9.47 6.81
C GLN A 16 4.66 -10.65 6.42
N TYR A 17 3.86 -10.47 5.37
CA TYR A 17 2.88 -11.45 4.92
C TYR A 17 2.88 -11.58 3.39
N SER A 18 2.35 -12.71 2.92
CA SER A 18 2.10 -12.97 1.50
C SER A 18 1.12 -14.11 1.35
N GLY A 19 0.34 -14.09 0.28
CA GLY A 19 -0.62 -15.13 -0.03
C GLY A 19 -1.21 -14.98 -1.42
N CYS A 20 -2.24 -15.78 -1.67
CA CYS A 20 -3.11 -15.64 -2.83
C CYS A 20 -4.52 -15.42 -2.31
N ASP A 21 -5.21 -14.44 -2.89
CA ASP A 21 -6.65 -14.34 -2.76
C ASP A 21 -7.26 -15.28 -3.79
N GLU A 22 -7.90 -16.36 -3.30
CA GLU A 22 -8.51 -17.37 -4.16
C GLU A 22 -9.88 -16.93 -4.69
N ASP A 23 -10.53 -15.97 -4.03
CA ASP A 23 -11.87 -15.49 -4.40
C ASP A 23 -11.77 -14.48 -5.55
N ASP A 24 -10.82 -13.55 -5.46
CA ASP A 24 -10.59 -12.48 -6.43
C ASP A 24 -9.40 -12.75 -7.37
N GLY A 25 -8.66 -13.85 -7.16
CA GLY A 25 -7.70 -14.38 -8.13
C GLY A 25 -6.36 -13.62 -8.24
N PHE A 26 -5.95 -12.87 -7.21
CA PHE A 26 -4.68 -12.13 -7.22
C PHE A 26 -3.70 -12.64 -6.14
N ALA A 27 -2.40 -12.56 -6.44
CA ALA A 27 -1.35 -12.79 -5.45
C ALA A 27 -1.04 -11.48 -4.71
N TYR A 28 -0.72 -11.55 -3.42
CA TYR A 28 -0.35 -10.38 -2.62
C TYR A 28 0.88 -10.64 -1.76
N ALA A 29 1.62 -9.57 -1.50
CA ALA A 29 2.71 -9.54 -0.53
C ALA A 29 2.81 -8.16 0.10
N GLY A 30 2.92 -8.11 1.42
CA GLY A 30 2.91 -6.87 2.16
C GLY A 30 3.81 -6.88 3.38
N ARG A 31 4.04 -5.67 3.90
CA ARG A 31 4.77 -5.43 5.12
C ARG A 31 4.13 -4.30 5.89
N GLN A 32 4.06 -4.48 7.21
CA GLN A 32 3.61 -3.46 8.13
C GLN A 32 4.79 -2.91 8.91
N TYR A 33 4.86 -1.60 9.04
CA TYR A 33 5.93 -0.90 9.73
C TYR A 33 5.37 0.10 10.74
N ARG A 34 6.06 0.24 11.88
CA ARG A 34 5.82 1.33 12.83
C ARG A 34 6.72 2.50 12.48
N PRO A 35 6.19 3.67 12.09
CA PRO A 35 6.99 4.84 11.76
C PRO A 35 7.46 5.57 13.02
N THR A 36 8.54 6.33 12.89
CA THR A 36 8.95 7.36 13.87
C THR A 36 8.50 8.76 13.46
N SER A 37 7.94 8.90 12.26
CA SER A 37 7.41 10.14 11.68
C SER A 37 5.88 10.11 11.62
N ASN A 38 5.26 11.23 11.23
CA ASN A 38 3.82 11.30 10.99
C ASN A 38 3.42 10.68 9.63
N GLU A 39 2.12 10.49 9.42
CA GLU A 39 1.53 9.90 8.21
C GLU A 39 1.90 10.68 6.94
N GLU A 40 1.85 12.02 6.98
CA GLU A 40 2.20 12.88 5.84
C GLU A 40 3.63 12.61 5.36
N SER A 41 4.57 12.43 6.28
CA SER A 41 5.97 12.10 5.97
C SER A 41 6.10 10.70 5.36
N VAL A 42 5.30 9.73 5.82
CA VAL A 42 5.25 8.38 5.24
C VAL A 42 4.75 8.46 3.79
N LEU A 43 3.66 9.19 3.55
CA LEU A 43 3.08 9.36 2.21
C LEU A 43 4.04 10.08 1.26
N ALA A 44 4.68 11.18 1.71
CA ALA A 44 5.66 11.90 0.92
C ALA A 44 6.89 11.03 0.56
N PHE A 45 7.32 10.18 1.49
CA PHE A 45 8.38 9.20 1.26
C PHE A 45 8.00 8.23 0.14
N TYR A 46 6.83 7.57 0.22
CA TYR A 46 6.43 6.61 -0.80
C TYR A 46 6.12 7.25 -2.15
N ARG A 47 5.55 8.46 -2.18
CA ARG A 47 5.38 9.21 -3.44
C ARG A 47 6.72 9.36 -4.16
N THR A 48 7.77 9.74 -3.45
CA THR A 48 9.10 9.91 -4.04
C THR A 48 9.74 8.57 -4.42
N GLN A 49 9.71 7.61 -3.50
CA GLN A 49 10.45 6.37 -3.63
C GLN A 49 9.80 5.38 -4.61
N ALA A 50 8.48 5.30 -4.65
CA ALA A 50 7.76 4.44 -5.59
C ALA A 50 7.97 4.94 -7.04
N LEU A 51 7.86 6.25 -7.27
CA LEU A 51 8.15 6.86 -8.58
C LEU A 51 9.60 6.60 -9.02
N ALA A 52 10.57 6.77 -8.11
CA ALA A 52 11.98 6.46 -8.39
C ALA A 52 12.21 4.96 -8.69
N ALA A 53 11.39 4.07 -8.13
CA ALA A 53 11.40 2.64 -8.40
C ALA A 53 10.62 2.24 -9.67
N GLY A 54 10.11 3.22 -10.43
CA GLY A 54 9.41 3.03 -11.70
C GLY A 54 7.93 2.64 -11.57
N TRP A 55 7.33 2.86 -10.39
CA TRP A 55 5.88 2.80 -10.22
C TRP A 55 5.25 4.11 -10.72
N LYS A 56 4.00 4.04 -11.17
CA LYS A 56 3.21 5.21 -11.62
C LYS A 56 2.08 5.45 -10.63
N LEU A 57 1.93 6.67 -10.13
CA LEU A 57 0.81 7.01 -9.26
C LEU A 57 -0.50 6.88 -10.05
N LEU A 58 -1.42 6.06 -9.55
CA LEU A 58 -2.76 5.87 -10.09
C LEU A 58 -3.76 6.74 -9.34
N GLU A 59 -3.71 6.70 -8.01
CA GLU A 59 -4.66 7.39 -7.13
C GLU A 59 -3.97 7.87 -5.84
N GLU A 60 -4.47 8.99 -5.31
CA GLU A 60 -4.09 9.53 -4.01
C GLU A 60 -5.35 9.98 -3.26
N ASN A 61 -5.59 9.40 -2.09
CA ASN A 61 -6.74 9.70 -1.25
C ASN A 61 -6.34 10.60 -0.09
N ALA A 62 -6.71 11.88 -0.22
CA ALA A 62 -6.34 12.93 0.74
C ALA A 62 -7.00 12.77 2.13
N THR A 63 -8.11 12.03 2.22
CA THR A 63 -8.89 11.88 3.47
C THR A 63 -8.91 10.44 3.97
N PRO A 64 -8.90 10.21 5.30
CA PRO A 64 -9.24 8.93 5.89
C PRO A 64 -10.56 8.44 5.33
N ILE A 65 -10.69 7.12 5.23
CA ILE A 65 -11.93 6.48 4.85
C ILE A 65 -13.10 7.12 5.64
N PRO A 66 -14.17 7.59 4.97
CA PRO A 66 -15.34 8.09 5.67
C PRO A 66 -15.92 6.99 6.57
N PRO A 67 -16.35 7.30 7.82
CA PRO A 67 -16.85 6.29 8.76
C PRO A 67 -18.15 5.60 8.33
N VAL A 68 -18.72 5.95 7.17
CA VAL A 68 -19.98 5.44 6.66
C VAL A 68 -19.89 5.28 5.13
N GLY A 69 -20.07 4.05 4.64
CA GLY A 69 -20.08 3.70 3.22
C GLY A 69 -19.32 2.41 2.93
N LEU A 70 -19.62 1.77 1.78
CA LEU A 70 -18.75 0.71 1.23
C LEU A 70 -17.53 1.37 0.63
N VAL A 71 -16.36 0.97 1.10
CA VAL A 71 -15.10 1.58 0.69
C VAL A 71 -14.44 0.58 -0.24
N GLY A 72 -14.29 0.95 -1.50
CA GLY A 72 -13.60 0.10 -2.48
C GLY A 72 -12.12 -0.09 -2.15
N SER A 73 -11.50 0.88 -1.46
CA SER A 73 -10.10 0.82 -1.03
C SER A 73 -9.77 1.82 0.10
N ALA A 74 -8.93 1.39 1.04
CA ALA A 74 -8.30 2.23 2.06
C ALA A 74 -6.97 2.85 1.64
N SER A 75 -6.54 2.59 0.40
CA SER A 75 -5.26 3.05 -0.10
C SER A 75 -5.19 4.57 -0.06
N ARG A 76 -4.28 5.12 0.75
CA ARG A 76 -3.94 6.54 0.75
C ARG A 76 -3.10 6.91 -0.47
N LEU A 77 -2.26 5.98 -0.92
CA LEU A 77 -1.60 6.04 -2.21
C LEU A 77 -1.80 4.71 -2.93
N CYS A 78 -2.14 4.78 -4.21
CA CYS A 78 -2.10 3.64 -5.10
C CYS A 78 -1.16 3.93 -6.28
N PHE A 79 -0.28 2.99 -6.58
CA PHE A 79 0.58 3.02 -7.75
C PHE A 79 0.40 1.77 -8.60
N THR A 80 0.73 1.86 -9.88
CA THR A 80 0.76 0.72 -10.80
C THR A 80 2.13 0.54 -11.43
N LYS A 81 2.45 -0.71 -11.76
CA LYS A 81 3.63 -1.06 -12.54
C LYS A 81 3.37 -2.35 -13.32
N ALA A 82 3.79 -2.39 -14.58
CA ALA A 82 3.80 -3.63 -15.33
C ALA A 82 4.82 -4.61 -14.72
N LEU A 83 4.36 -5.80 -14.35
CA LEU A 83 5.17 -6.90 -13.83
C LEU A 83 5.03 -8.08 -14.81
N ASN A 84 5.82 -8.07 -15.88
CA ASN A 84 5.67 -8.99 -17.00
C ASN A 84 4.26 -8.89 -17.61
N ASP A 85 3.50 -9.99 -17.62
CA ASP A 85 2.17 -10.08 -18.22
C ASP A 85 1.03 -9.67 -17.29
N VAL A 86 1.33 -9.28 -16.04
CA VAL A 86 0.34 -8.82 -15.05
C VAL A 86 0.58 -7.36 -14.64
N THR A 87 -0.49 -6.71 -14.15
CA THR A 87 -0.37 -5.39 -13.55
C THR A 87 -0.17 -5.55 -12.04
N GLY A 88 0.95 -5.03 -11.55
CA GLY A 88 1.18 -4.87 -10.13
C GLY A 88 0.52 -3.58 -9.64
N TYR A 89 -0.18 -3.65 -8.52
CA TYR A 89 -0.67 -2.51 -7.76
C TYR A 89 0.11 -2.42 -6.46
N LEU A 90 0.56 -1.23 -6.11
CA LEU A 90 1.25 -0.92 -4.86
C LEU A 90 0.35 0.01 -4.06
N SER A 91 -0.09 -0.43 -2.90
CA SER A 91 -0.89 0.37 -1.97
C SER A 91 -0.08 0.78 -0.76
N VAL A 92 -0.37 1.98 -0.26
CA VAL A 92 0.05 2.44 1.07
C VAL A 92 -1.20 2.83 1.84
N TRP A 93 -1.42 2.20 3.00
CA TRP A 93 -2.61 2.40 3.83
C TRP A 93 -2.26 2.34 5.32
N PHE A 94 -3.15 2.82 6.17
CA PHE A 94 -2.95 2.85 7.62
C PHE A 94 -4.05 2.01 8.29
N PRO A 95 -3.72 1.05 9.19
CA PRO A 95 -4.74 0.30 9.94
C PRO A 95 -5.68 1.21 10.75
N SER A 96 -5.22 2.39 11.15
CA SER A 96 -6.04 3.42 11.79
C SER A 96 -7.22 3.88 10.93
N ASP A 97 -7.13 3.81 9.60
CA ASP A 97 -8.24 4.09 8.68
C ASP A 97 -9.39 3.07 8.82
N PHE A 98 -9.12 1.90 9.39
CA PHE A 98 -10.08 0.84 9.71
C PHE A 98 -10.46 0.78 11.19
N GLY A 99 -10.01 1.75 11.99
CA GLY A 99 -10.33 1.84 13.42
C GLY A 99 -9.35 1.13 14.36
N ASP A 100 -8.24 0.58 13.85
CA ASP A 100 -7.19 0.04 14.71
C ASP A 100 -6.47 1.15 15.49
N ASN A 101 -6.20 0.90 16.76
CA ASN A 101 -5.48 1.83 17.62
C ASN A 101 -3.96 1.66 17.51
N THR A 102 -3.43 1.83 16.29
CA THR A 102 -2.00 1.77 15.99
C THR A 102 -1.58 2.97 15.14
N THR A 103 -0.28 3.30 15.17
CA THR A 103 0.33 4.29 14.28
C THR A 103 1.07 3.64 13.12
N ASP A 104 0.91 2.34 12.95
CA ASP A 104 1.58 1.59 11.89
C ASP A 104 1.03 2.00 10.52
N PHE A 105 1.81 1.69 9.49
CA PHE A 105 1.37 1.77 8.10
C PHE A 105 1.75 0.48 7.39
N SER A 106 1.00 0.17 6.34
CA SER A 106 1.21 -1.01 5.51
C SER A 106 1.59 -0.59 4.10
N VAL A 107 2.53 -1.32 3.53
CA VAL A 107 2.89 -1.28 2.11
C VAL A 107 2.64 -2.65 1.53
N GLU A 108 1.83 -2.73 0.49
CA GLU A 108 1.40 -3.99 -0.09
C GLU A 108 1.48 -3.93 -1.61
N VAL A 109 1.91 -5.03 -2.20
CA VAL A 109 1.86 -5.27 -3.64
C VAL A 109 0.86 -6.38 -3.91
N THR A 110 -0.10 -6.10 -4.76
CA THR A 110 -1.00 -7.09 -5.36
C THR A 110 -0.68 -7.23 -6.84
N ALA A 111 -0.78 -8.45 -7.37
CA ALA A 111 -0.60 -8.73 -8.78
C ALA A 111 -1.92 -9.30 -9.32
N SER A 112 -2.67 -8.46 -10.04
CA SER A 112 -3.95 -8.85 -10.62
C SER A 112 -3.85 -9.04 -12.14
N HIS A 113 -4.61 -10.00 -12.64
CA HIS A 113 -4.85 -10.19 -14.06
C HIS A 113 -6.04 -9.33 -14.56
N ASP A 114 -6.98 -9.00 -13.67
CA ASP A 114 -8.21 -8.27 -13.91
C ASP A 114 -8.54 -7.27 -12.77
N GLY A 115 -8.86 -6.04 -13.13
CA GLY A 115 -9.26 -5.00 -12.17
C GLY A 115 -8.11 -4.42 -11.34
N SER A 116 -8.46 -3.40 -10.55
CA SER A 116 -7.56 -2.73 -9.62
C SER A 116 -7.63 -3.43 -8.26
N ALA A 117 -6.64 -4.25 -7.95
CA ALA A 117 -6.61 -5.00 -6.70
C ALA A 117 -6.36 -4.05 -5.52
N TRP A 118 -7.43 -3.70 -4.81
CA TRP A 118 -7.43 -2.82 -3.63
C TRP A 118 -6.90 -1.42 -3.90
N CYS A 119 -7.02 -1.02 -5.16
CA CYS A 119 -7.10 0.35 -5.64
C CYS A 119 -8.44 0.47 -6.39
#